data_AF-A4ADA8-F1
#
_entry.id   AF-A4ADA8-F1
#
_cell.length_a   1.000
_cell.length_b   1.000
_cell.length_c   1.000
_cell.angle_alpha   90.00
_cell.angle_beta   90.00
_cell.angle_gamma   90.00
#
_symmetry.space_group_name_H-M   'P 1'
#
loop_
_entity.id
_entity.type
_entity.pdbx_description
1 polymer ?
#
loop_
_entity_poly.entity_id
_entity_poly.type
_entity_poly.pdbx_seq_one_letter_code
_entity_poly.pdbx_strand_id
1 'polypeptide(L)'
;MILDIVFSASLINTIRYTTLKGFDFMKQLNRQGITLALILTAALTSGTSHGQGQTTELPFNYLQQGRDIALLAKSELGGQLKQVMSRGGPTAAVEFCNENALPITRSVSTEAGALISRVSDRPRNPANGANASELAYIATAKSLLASGKPVKPSLQDINGRKVGFYPIVTSGTCLLCHGDETSQISPDTLSVIDALYPDDQATGYGLEELRGIFVVSMEAEG
;
A
#
# COMPACT_ATOMS: atom_id res chain seq x y z
N MET A 1 31.76 -53.92 29.83
CA MET A 1 30.43 -54.38 29.40
C MET A 1 29.85 -53.22 28.60
N ILE A 2 30.11 -53.09 27.28
CA ILE A 2 29.43 -53.80 26.16
C ILE A 2 27.92 -53.46 26.22
N LEU A 3 27.22 -52.91 25.23
CA LEU A 3 27.45 -52.59 23.81
C LEU A 3 26.23 -51.71 23.34
N ASP A 4 26.43 -50.87 22.32
CA ASP A 4 25.62 -50.64 21.09
C ASP A 4 24.09 -50.36 21.11
N ILE A 5 23.64 -49.22 20.53
CA ILE A 5 23.08 -49.00 19.16
C ILE A 5 21.71 -49.68 18.92
N VAL A 6 20.68 -48.90 18.55
CA VAL A 6 19.87 -49.04 17.30
C VAL A 6 18.86 -47.88 17.18
N PHE A 7 18.88 -47.26 16.00
CA PHE A 7 17.92 -46.32 15.42
C PHE A 7 16.48 -46.86 15.35
N SER A 8 15.48 -45.99 15.55
CA SER A 8 14.24 -46.09 14.77
C SER A 8 13.68 -44.71 14.47
N ALA A 9 13.62 -44.41 13.18
CA ALA A 9 13.03 -43.21 12.60
C ALA A 9 11.52 -43.42 12.45
N SER A 10 10.70 -42.53 13.01
CA SER A 10 9.35 -42.25 12.49
C SER A 10 8.77 -40.99 13.11
N LEU A 11 8.05 -40.21 12.29
CA LEU A 11 7.30 -38.98 12.61
C LEU A 11 8.08 -37.66 12.79
N ILE A 12 8.69 -37.18 11.70
CA ILE A 12 8.74 -35.73 11.41
C ILE A 12 7.90 -35.50 10.16
N ASN A 13 6.60 -35.27 10.34
CA ASN A 13 5.74 -34.64 9.34
C ASN A 13 4.49 -34.18 10.09
N THR A 14 4.27 -32.90 10.29
CA THR A 14 3.29 -32.11 9.53
C THR A 14 3.35 -30.69 10.13
N ILE A 15 2.98 -29.67 9.34
CA ILE A 15 2.95 -28.22 9.65
C ILE A 15 4.17 -27.46 9.08
N ARG A 16 4.40 -27.66 7.79
CA ARG A 16 4.67 -26.54 6.86
C ARG A 16 3.71 -26.73 5.68
N TYR A 17 3.31 -25.64 5.02
CA TYR A 17 2.35 -25.55 3.89
C TYR A 17 0.88 -25.30 4.23
N THR A 18 0.59 -24.10 4.75
CA THR A 18 -0.75 -23.50 4.64
C THR A 18 -0.64 -21.98 4.52
N THR A 19 -0.18 -21.48 3.37
CA THR A 19 -0.38 -20.07 2.94
C THR A 19 -0.08 -19.81 1.47
N LEU A 20 -0.33 -20.78 0.58
CA LEU A 20 -0.21 -20.57 -0.88
C LEU A 20 -1.32 -21.29 -1.65
N LYS A 21 -2.60 -21.02 -1.33
CA LYS A 21 -3.76 -21.41 -2.18
C LYS A 21 -4.95 -20.43 -2.06
N GLY A 22 -4.68 -19.15 -1.88
CA GLY A 22 -5.72 -18.11 -1.82
C GLY A 22 -6.00 -17.40 -3.14
N PHE A 23 -5.04 -17.41 -4.08
CA PHE A 23 -5.13 -16.59 -5.29
C PHE A 23 -5.54 -17.34 -6.57
N ASP A 24 -5.59 -18.67 -6.55
CA ASP A 24 -5.95 -19.50 -7.71
C ASP A 24 -7.42 -19.96 -7.74
N PHE A 25 -8.23 -19.66 -6.71
CA PHE A 25 -9.61 -20.14 -6.64
C PHE A 25 -10.58 -19.34 -7.53
N MET A 26 -10.25 -18.11 -7.91
CA MET A 26 -11.12 -17.27 -8.77
C MET A 26 -10.84 -17.40 -10.27
N LYS A 27 -9.74 -18.05 -10.68
CA LYS A 27 -9.46 -18.31 -12.12
C LYS A 27 -9.96 -19.67 -12.61
N GLN A 28 -10.54 -20.50 -11.74
CA GLN A 28 -10.99 -21.86 -12.08
C GLN A 28 -12.51 -22.03 -12.13
N LEU A 29 -13.29 -20.95 -12.08
CA LEU A 29 -14.75 -21.00 -12.20
C LEU A 29 -15.28 -20.61 -13.60
N ASN A 30 -14.41 -20.39 -14.59
CA ASN A 30 -14.84 -20.02 -15.96
C ASN A 30 -14.25 -20.90 -17.07
N ARG A 31 -14.04 -22.20 -16.81
CA ARG A 31 -13.47 -23.13 -17.81
C ARG A 31 -13.93 -24.59 -17.69
N GLN A 32 -15.22 -24.83 -17.49
CA GLN A 32 -15.85 -26.12 -17.82
C GLN A 32 -17.32 -25.84 -18.13
N GLY A 33 -17.66 -25.76 -19.43
CA GLY A 33 -19.04 -25.78 -19.87
C GLY A 33 -19.63 -27.17 -19.64
N ILE A 34 -20.84 -27.23 -19.08
CA ILE A 34 -21.75 -28.36 -19.28
C ILE A 34 -23.08 -27.79 -19.75
N THR A 35 -23.23 -27.89 -21.06
CA THR A 35 -24.46 -27.96 -21.84
C THR A 35 -25.51 -28.86 -21.18
N LEU A 36 -26.70 -28.33 -20.96
CA LEU A 36 -27.93 -29.12 -20.98
C LEU A 36 -28.90 -28.45 -21.96
N ALA A 37 -29.05 -29.06 -23.13
CA ALA A 37 -30.02 -28.72 -24.14
C ALA A 37 -31.29 -29.58 -23.97
N LEU A 38 -32.37 -29.15 -24.65
CA LEU A 38 -33.67 -29.79 -24.97
C LEU A 38 -34.85 -29.12 -24.23
N ILE A 39 -35.98 -28.70 -24.83
CA ILE A 39 -36.53 -28.70 -26.21
C ILE A 39 -37.58 -27.56 -26.28
N LEU A 40 -37.48 -26.75 -27.33
CA LEU A 40 -38.53 -26.32 -28.28
C LEU A 40 -39.98 -26.02 -27.80
N THR A 41 -40.37 -24.74 -27.86
CA THR A 41 -41.67 -24.34 -28.42
C THR A 41 -41.44 -23.23 -29.43
N ALA A 42 -41.88 -23.48 -30.67
CA ALA A 42 -41.85 -22.52 -31.77
C ALA A 42 -43.05 -21.58 -31.66
N ALA A 43 -42.81 -20.27 -31.70
CA ALA A 43 -43.80 -19.27 -32.09
C ALA A 43 -43.11 -18.25 -33.00
N LEU A 44 -43.44 -18.34 -34.29
CA LEU A 44 -43.08 -17.40 -35.34
C LEU A 44 -43.69 -16.02 -35.03
N THR A 45 -42.86 -15.00 -34.81
CA THR A 45 -43.17 -13.64 -35.27
C THR A 45 -41.89 -12.95 -35.75
N SER A 46 -41.97 -12.50 -37.00
CA SER A 46 -40.97 -11.72 -37.71
C SER A 46 -40.77 -10.36 -37.02
N GLY A 47 -39.52 -9.95 -36.82
CA GLY A 47 -39.22 -8.65 -36.23
C GLY A 47 -37.72 -8.44 -36.04
N THR A 48 -37.00 -8.27 -37.15
CA THR A 48 -35.61 -7.85 -37.16
C THR A 48 -35.45 -6.46 -36.53
N SER A 49 -34.89 -6.40 -35.32
CA SER A 49 -34.01 -5.31 -34.93
C SER A 49 -32.89 -5.88 -34.05
N HIS A 50 -31.78 -6.23 -34.69
CA HIS A 50 -30.51 -6.40 -33.97
C HIS A 50 -30.04 -5.00 -33.56
N GLY A 51 -30.56 -4.52 -32.43
CA GLY A 51 -29.95 -3.42 -31.71
C GLY A 51 -28.60 -3.92 -31.21
N GLN A 52 -27.52 -3.45 -31.83
CA GLN A 52 -26.19 -3.61 -31.27
C GLN A 52 -26.17 -2.89 -29.92
N GLY A 53 -26.25 -3.67 -28.84
CA GLY A 53 -25.99 -3.16 -27.50
C GLY A 53 -24.55 -2.67 -27.47
N GLN A 54 -24.37 -1.35 -27.58
CA GLN A 54 -23.12 -0.71 -27.21
C GLN A 54 -22.90 -1.02 -25.73
N THR A 55 -22.01 -1.96 -25.45
CA THR A 55 -21.40 -2.06 -24.12
C THR A 55 -20.54 -0.81 -23.96
N THR A 56 -21.12 0.26 -23.43
CA THR A 56 -20.35 1.36 -22.84
C THR A 56 -19.52 0.77 -21.70
N GLU A 57 -18.28 0.42 -21.99
CA GLU A 57 -17.28 0.09 -20.98
C GLU A 57 -17.17 1.29 -20.05
N LEU A 58 -17.37 1.06 -18.74
CA LEU A 58 -17.27 2.13 -17.76
C LEU A 58 -15.84 2.70 -17.81
N PRO A 59 -15.68 4.04 -17.74
CA PRO A 59 -14.36 4.64 -17.82
C PRO A 59 -13.46 4.10 -16.70
N PHE A 60 -12.22 3.78 -17.05
CA PHE A 60 -11.24 3.23 -16.12
C PHE A 60 -11.05 4.17 -14.90
N ASN A 61 -11.11 3.60 -13.69
CA ASN A 61 -11.04 4.37 -12.45
C ASN A 61 -9.61 4.43 -11.90
N TYR A 62 -8.81 5.34 -12.45
CA TYR A 62 -7.43 5.57 -12.01
C TYR A 62 -7.32 5.99 -10.53
N LEU A 63 -8.30 6.72 -10.01
CA LEU A 63 -8.25 7.15 -8.61
C LEU A 63 -8.32 5.93 -7.68
N GLN A 64 -9.13 4.92 -8.03
CA GLN A 64 -9.22 3.66 -7.32
C GLN A 64 -7.98 2.79 -7.54
N GLN A 65 -7.52 2.63 -8.78
CA GLN A 65 -6.29 1.85 -9.06
C GLN A 65 -5.09 2.39 -8.27
N GLY A 66 -4.85 3.69 -8.31
CA GLY A 66 -3.74 4.27 -7.56
C GLY A 66 -3.94 4.19 -6.04
N ARG A 67 -5.20 4.17 -5.55
CA ARG A 67 -5.49 3.92 -4.13
C ARG A 67 -5.06 2.52 -3.75
N ASP A 68 -5.38 1.53 -4.57
CA ASP A 68 -5.04 0.13 -4.31
C ASP A 68 -3.52 -0.08 -4.29
N ILE A 69 -2.78 0.57 -5.19
CA ILE A 69 -1.31 0.57 -5.21
C ILE A 69 -0.75 1.26 -3.95
N ALA A 70 -1.30 2.41 -3.56
CA ALA A 70 -0.88 3.10 -2.33
C ALA A 70 -1.16 2.26 -1.08
N LEU A 71 -2.28 1.54 -1.03
CA LEU A 71 -2.63 0.63 0.05
C LEU A 71 -1.72 -0.61 0.08
N LEU A 72 -1.34 -1.14 -1.08
CA LEU A 72 -0.36 -2.22 -1.17
C LEU A 72 0.98 -1.79 -0.57
N ALA A 73 1.52 -0.64 -0.98
CA ALA A 73 2.76 -0.10 -0.40
C ALA A 73 2.66 0.16 1.11
N LYS A 74 1.52 0.72 1.57
CA LYS A 74 1.26 0.92 2.99
C LYS A 74 1.20 -0.39 3.76
N SER A 75 0.60 -1.43 3.18
CA SER A 75 0.45 -2.75 3.80
C SER A 75 1.79 -3.46 3.92
N GLU A 76 2.57 -3.52 2.84
CA GLU A 76 3.88 -4.16 2.83
C GLU A 76 4.83 -3.50 3.83
N LEU A 77 4.97 -2.18 3.75
CA LEU A 77 5.85 -1.46 4.67
C LEU A 77 5.32 -1.47 6.10
N GLY A 78 4.04 -1.16 6.29
CA GLY A 78 3.42 -1.06 7.60
C GLY A 78 3.32 -2.40 8.33
N GLY A 79 3.12 -3.50 7.60
CA GLY A 79 3.08 -4.85 8.14
C GLY A 79 4.41 -5.28 8.71
N GLN A 80 5.49 -5.11 7.94
CA GLN A 80 6.85 -5.41 8.40
C GLN A 80 7.29 -4.48 9.53
N LEU A 81 7.03 -3.18 9.41
CA LEU A 81 7.30 -2.19 10.45
C LEU A 81 6.64 -2.57 11.78
N LYS A 82 5.37 -2.98 11.77
CA LYS A 82 4.66 -3.42 12.99
C LYS A 82 5.32 -4.64 13.64
N GLN A 83 5.83 -5.58 12.85
CA GLN A 83 6.54 -6.76 13.37
C GLN A 83 7.90 -6.40 13.98
N VAL A 84 8.62 -5.45 13.39
CA VAL A 84 9.88 -4.95 13.98
C VAL A 84 9.59 -4.19 15.26
N MET A 85 8.61 -3.29 15.23
CA MET A 85 8.15 -2.51 16.38
C MET A 85 7.73 -3.40 17.56
N SER A 86 7.03 -4.52 17.30
CA SER A 86 6.59 -5.41 18.38
C SER A 86 7.73 -6.21 19.02
N ARG A 87 8.84 -6.41 18.31
CA ARG A 87 10.01 -7.19 18.81
C ARG A 87 11.10 -6.31 19.41
N GLY A 88 11.36 -5.15 18.82
CA GLY A 88 12.49 -4.28 19.15
C GLY A 88 12.12 -2.83 19.46
N GLY A 89 10.84 -2.50 19.50
CA GLY A 89 10.36 -1.16 19.82
C GLY A 89 10.67 -0.10 18.75
N PRO A 90 10.45 1.19 19.08
CA PRO A 90 10.60 2.30 18.13
C PRO A 90 12.03 2.48 17.60
N THR A 91 13.04 2.23 18.41
CA THR A 91 14.46 2.30 17.99
C THR A 91 14.74 1.35 16.81
N ALA A 92 14.41 0.06 16.95
CA ALA A 92 14.60 -0.92 15.86
C ALA A 92 13.72 -0.60 14.63
N ALA A 93 12.55 0.00 14.86
CA ALA A 93 11.66 0.42 13.77
C ALA A 93 12.24 1.56 12.93
N VAL A 94 13.00 2.48 13.54
CA VAL A 94 13.70 3.57 12.84
C VAL A 94 14.82 2.99 11.95
N GLU A 95 15.63 2.08 12.46
CA GLU A 95 16.66 1.36 11.68
C GLU A 95 16.03 0.63 10.49
N PHE A 96 14.97 -0.15 10.75
CA PHE A 96 14.23 -0.83 9.69
C PHE A 96 13.73 0.14 8.61
N CYS A 97 13.16 1.28 9.00
CA CYS A 97 12.68 2.28 8.04
C CYS A 97 13.81 2.89 7.22
N ASN A 98 14.99 3.10 7.80
CA ASN A 98 16.17 3.64 7.12
C ASN A 98 16.62 2.72 5.99
N GLU A 99 16.71 1.44 6.28
CA GLU A 99 17.24 0.44 5.35
C GLU A 99 16.18 -0.05 4.34
N ASN A 100 14.93 -0.25 4.79
CA ASN A 100 13.96 -1.08 4.05
C ASN A 100 12.83 -0.29 3.39
N ALA A 101 12.54 0.95 3.81
CA ALA A 101 11.36 1.67 3.31
C ALA A 101 11.41 1.96 1.80
N LEU A 102 12.57 2.41 1.30
CA LEU A 102 12.77 2.67 -0.12
C LEU A 102 12.81 1.37 -0.95
N PRO A 103 13.55 0.31 -0.57
CA PRO A 103 13.50 -0.97 -1.26
C PRO A 103 12.09 -1.57 -1.37
N ILE A 104 11.31 -1.57 -0.28
CA ILE A 104 9.93 -2.10 -0.29
C ILE A 104 9.06 -1.29 -1.24
N THR A 105 9.13 0.04 -1.17
CA THR A 105 8.34 0.92 -2.06
C THR A 105 8.72 0.71 -3.53
N ARG A 106 10.01 0.53 -3.83
CA ARG A 106 10.49 0.20 -5.18
C ARG A 106 9.99 -1.16 -5.65
N SER A 107 9.96 -2.17 -4.78
CA SER A 107 9.42 -3.49 -5.11
C SER A 107 7.94 -3.40 -5.53
N VAL A 108 7.14 -2.66 -4.75
CA VAL A 108 5.72 -2.43 -5.07
C VAL A 108 5.56 -1.67 -6.38
N SER A 109 6.43 -0.68 -6.65
CA SER A 109 6.44 0.03 -7.93
C SER A 109 6.63 -0.92 -9.11
N THR A 110 7.60 -1.83 -9.02
CA THR A 110 7.86 -2.84 -10.05
C THR A 110 6.68 -3.80 -10.23
N GLU A 111 6.14 -4.32 -9.13
CA GLU A 111 5.03 -5.29 -9.16
C GLU A 111 3.75 -4.68 -9.74
N ALA A 112 3.45 -3.43 -9.38
CA ALA A 112 2.25 -2.73 -9.85
C ALA A 112 2.35 -2.20 -11.28
N GLY A 113 3.55 -2.18 -11.88
CA GLY A 113 3.78 -1.52 -13.18
C GLY A 113 3.50 -0.01 -13.14
N ALA A 114 3.63 0.62 -11.97
CA ALA A 114 3.36 2.04 -11.75
C ALA A 114 4.46 2.66 -10.89
N LEU A 115 4.71 3.96 -11.04
CA LEU A 115 5.64 4.65 -10.16
C LEU A 115 4.93 4.99 -8.86
N ILE A 116 5.49 4.57 -7.72
CA ILE A 116 4.99 4.96 -6.40
C ILE A 116 6.12 5.55 -5.56
N SER A 117 5.83 6.66 -4.89
CA SER A 117 6.69 7.26 -3.89
C SER A 117 5.89 7.70 -2.67
N ARG A 118 6.58 7.91 -1.56
CA ARG A 118 6.03 8.55 -0.37
C ARG A 118 6.75 9.86 -0.16
N VAL A 119 6.04 10.98 -0.21
CA VAL A 119 6.63 12.32 -0.12
C VAL A 119 6.00 13.13 1.02
N SER A 120 6.72 14.15 1.48
CA SER A 120 6.30 15.04 2.55
C SER A 120 6.92 16.43 2.40
N ASP A 121 6.29 17.43 2.99
CA ASP A 121 6.88 18.76 3.20
C ASP A 121 7.82 18.80 4.41
N ARG A 122 7.83 17.73 5.22
CA ARG A 122 8.72 17.49 6.35
C ARG A 122 9.29 16.06 6.27
N PRO A 123 10.17 15.79 5.29
CA PRO A 123 10.75 14.46 5.09
C PRO A 123 11.67 14.04 6.24
N ARG A 124 11.73 12.74 6.50
CA ARG A 124 12.78 12.13 7.34
C ARG A 124 14.01 11.74 6.52
N ASN A 125 13.74 11.05 5.43
CA ASN A 125 14.73 10.82 4.39
C ASN A 125 14.58 11.93 3.34
N PRO A 126 15.62 12.75 3.07
CA PRO A 126 15.57 13.84 2.10
C PRO A 126 15.09 13.44 0.70
N ALA A 127 15.30 12.18 0.29
CA ALA A 127 14.79 11.66 -0.99
C ALA A 127 13.26 11.63 -1.09
N ASN A 128 12.54 11.83 0.01
CA ASN A 128 11.09 11.91 0.09
C ASN A 128 10.57 13.36 0.17
N GLY A 129 11.39 14.35 -0.22
CA GLY A 129 10.94 15.73 -0.33
C GLY A 129 9.87 15.89 -1.42
N ALA A 130 8.76 16.53 -1.08
CA ALA A 130 7.68 16.82 -2.03
C ALA A 130 8.08 17.91 -3.03
N ASN A 131 7.67 17.75 -4.29
CA ASN A 131 7.83 18.78 -5.34
C ASN A 131 6.71 19.84 -5.26
N ALA A 132 6.73 20.83 -6.16
CA ALA A 132 5.80 21.96 -6.12
C ALA A 132 4.31 21.58 -6.19
N SER A 133 3.92 20.62 -7.03
CA SER A 133 2.50 20.22 -7.14
C SER A 133 2.04 19.39 -5.95
N GLU A 134 2.93 18.55 -5.41
CA GLU A 134 2.71 17.77 -4.20
C GLU A 134 2.60 18.66 -2.96
N LEU A 135 3.46 19.69 -2.84
CA LEU A 135 3.41 20.69 -1.77
C LEU A 135 2.09 21.48 -1.79
N ALA A 136 1.59 21.84 -2.98
CA ALA A 136 0.30 22.54 -3.09
C ALA A 136 -0.87 21.66 -2.59
N TYR A 137 -0.85 20.37 -2.90
CA TYR A 137 -1.82 19.42 -2.35
C TYR A 137 -1.66 19.28 -0.83
N ILE A 138 -0.45 19.09 -0.33
CA ILE A 138 -0.15 18.95 1.11
C ILE A 138 -0.64 20.16 1.89
N ALA A 139 -0.37 21.39 1.42
CA ALA A 139 -0.81 22.61 2.07
C ALA A 139 -2.35 22.69 2.15
N THR A 140 -3.04 22.36 1.05
CA THR A 140 -4.50 22.31 1.02
C THR A 140 -5.05 21.26 1.99
N ALA A 141 -4.46 20.06 1.99
CA ALA A 141 -4.85 18.96 2.87
C ALA A 141 -4.64 19.30 4.35
N LYS A 142 -3.54 19.96 4.72
CA LYS A 142 -3.31 20.45 6.10
C LYS A 142 -4.36 21.46 6.52
N SER A 143 -4.72 22.41 5.66
CA SER A 143 -5.77 23.41 5.93
C SER A 143 -7.15 22.75 6.12
N LEU A 144 -7.47 21.72 5.33
CA LEU A 144 -8.70 20.95 5.50
C LEU A 144 -8.74 20.22 6.85
N LEU A 145 -7.67 19.51 7.24
CA LEU A 145 -7.62 18.83 8.54
C LEU A 145 -7.72 19.83 9.70
N ALA A 146 -7.01 20.95 9.62
CA ALA A 146 -7.07 22.01 10.64
C ALA A 146 -8.47 22.62 10.80
N SER A 147 -9.31 22.54 9.75
CA SER A 147 -10.71 22.98 9.78
C SER A 147 -11.71 21.85 10.06
N GLY A 148 -11.24 20.67 10.49
CA GLY A 148 -12.07 19.50 10.80
C GLY A 148 -12.71 18.85 9.58
N LYS A 149 -12.20 19.13 8.36
CA LYS A 149 -12.73 18.59 7.11
C LYS A 149 -11.93 17.38 6.65
N PRO A 150 -12.58 16.37 6.05
CA PRO A 150 -11.88 15.21 5.55
C PRO A 150 -11.04 15.57 4.31
N VAL A 151 -9.82 15.04 4.26
CA VAL A 151 -8.98 15.10 3.06
C VAL A 151 -9.30 13.92 2.15
N LYS A 152 -9.46 14.20 0.86
CA LYS A 152 -9.73 13.19 -0.17
C LYS A 152 -8.54 13.04 -1.11
N PRO A 153 -8.29 11.83 -1.65
CA PRO A 153 -7.34 11.68 -2.73
C PRO A 153 -7.68 12.55 -3.93
N SER A 154 -6.66 12.94 -4.70
CA SER A 154 -6.83 13.68 -5.95
C SER A 154 -6.14 12.96 -7.10
N LEU A 155 -6.62 13.20 -8.32
CA LEU A 155 -6.00 12.72 -9.56
C LEU A 155 -5.64 13.93 -10.43
N GLN A 156 -4.47 13.93 -11.03
CA GLN A 156 -3.99 14.95 -11.95
C GLN A 156 -3.46 14.30 -13.24
N ASP A 157 -3.52 15.03 -14.34
CA ASP A 157 -2.86 14.69 -15.59
C ASP A 157 -1.50 15.42 -15.64
N ILE A 158 -0.40 14.68 -15.58
CA ILE A 158 0.96 15.24 -15.58
C ILE A 158 1.77 14.49 -16.62
N ASN A 159 2.24 15.20 -17.66
CA ASN A 159 3.08 14.64 -18.73
C ASN A 159 2.49 13.38 -19.38
N GLY A 160 1.17 13.36 -19.63
CA GLY A 160 0.46 12.24 -20.24
C GLY A 160 0.17 11.07 -19.28
N ARG A 161 0.49 11.20 -17.99
CA ARG A 161 0.26 10.19 -16.96
C ARG A 161 -0.86 10.59 -16.01
N LYS A 162 -1.53 9.59 -15.46
CA LYS A 162 -2.53 9.73 -14.39
C LYS A 162 -1.80 9.69 -13.04
N VAL A 163 -1.72 10.82 -12.35
CA VAL A 163 -0.99 10.97 -11.08
C VAL A 163 -1.95 11.15 -9.93
N GLY A 164 -2.01 10.16 -9.04
CA GLY A 164 -2.85 10.15 -7.84
C GLY A 164 -2.07 10.56 -6.59
N PHE A 165 -2.70 11.38 -5.74
CA PHE A 165 -2.17 11.76 -4.42
C PHE A 165 -3.05 11.18 -3.31
N TYR A 166 -2.44 10.47 -2.36
CA TYR A 166 -3.14 9.72 -1.31
C TYR A 166 -2.61 10.10 0.09
N PRO A 167 -3.41 10.80 0.92
CA PRO A 167 -3.00 11.27 2.24
C PRO A 167 -2.53 10.18 3.21
N ILE A 168 -1.48 10.50 3.97
CA ILE A 168 -1.02 9.73 5.11
C ILE A 168 -1.26 10.58 6.36
N VAL A 169 -2.27 10.19 7.13
CA VAL A 169 -2.67 10.85 8.38
C VAL A 169 -2.11 10.08 9.57
N THR A 170 -1.57 10.80 10.55
CA THR A 170 -0.96 10.21 11.75
C THR A 170 -2.01 9.57 12.66
N SER A 171 -1.59 8.48 13.31
CA SER A 171 -2.29 7.87 14.44
C SER A 171 -1.36 7.80 15.65
N GLY A 172 -1.84 7.33 16.80
CA GLY A 172 -1.05 7.27 18.03
C GLY A 172 0.29 6.52 17.88
N THR A 173 0.32 5.42 17.13
CA THR A 173 1.56 4.67 16.88
C THR A 173 2.58 5.44 16.05
N CYS A 174 2.14 6.38 15.21
CA CYS A 174 3.05 7.23 14.44
C CYS A 174 3.86 8.16 15.36
N LEU A 175 3.28 8.56 16.50
CA LEU A 175 3.86 9.58 17.38
C LEU A 175 5.06 9.06 18.19
N LEU A 176 5.24 7.74 18.27
CA LEU A 176 6.43 7.12 18.88
C LEU A 176 7.74 7.48 18.15
N CYS A 177 7.64 7.91 16.89
CA CYS A 177 8.80 8.31 16.08
C CYS A 177 8.61 9.68 15.39
N HIS A 178 7.39 10.17 15.30
CA HIS A 178 7.05 11.43 14.62
C HIS A 178 6.39 12.46 15.55
N GLY A 179 6.17 12.13 16.82
CA GLY A 179 5.54 13.03 17.79
C GLY A 179 6.51 14.08 18.34
N ASP A 180 6.09 14.75 19.40
CA ASP A 180 6.91 15.69 20.15
C ASP A 180 8.17 15.00 20.72
N GLU A 181 9.33 15.60 20.46
CA GLU A 181 10.64 15.06 20.83
C GLU A 181 10.86 14.97 22.34
N THR A 182 10.16 15.80 23.12
CA THR A 182 10.34 15.89 24.58
C THR A 182 9.40 15.00 25.36
N SER A 183 8.28 14.57 24.76
CA SER A 183 7.20 13.89 25.47
C SER A 183 6.68 12.60 24.82
N GLN A 184 6.92 12.39 23.52
CA GLN A 184 6.34 11.26 22.77
C GLN A 184 7.39 10.35 22.14
N ILE A 185 8.55 10.90 21.77
CA ILE A 185 9.70 10.14 21.27
C ILE A 185 10.62 9.83 22.45
N SER A 186 11.01 8.56 22.63
CA SER A 186 11.96 8.22 23.69
C SER A 186 13.37 8.75 23.38
N PRO A 187 14.20 9.07 24.40
CA PRO A 187 15.57 9.53 24.17
C PRO A 187 16.40 8.57 23.30
N ASP A 188 16.26 7.26 23.51
CA ASP A 188 16.96 6.25 22.71
C ASP A 188 16.52 6.25 21.24
N THR A 189 15.22 6.46 20.99
CA THR A 189 14.69 6.53 19.62
C THR A 189 15.14 7.81 18.94
N LEU A 190 15.09 8.95 19.65
CA LEU A 190 15.54 10.23 19.13
C LEU A 190 17.02 10.20 18.77
N SER A 191 17.87 9.64 19.63
CA SER A 191 19.30 9.44 19.37
C SER A 191 19.57 8.65 18.08
N VAL A 192 18.80 7.58 17.83
CA VAL A 192 18.93 6.80 16.58
C VAL A 192 18.37 7.55 15.37
N ILE A 193 17.30 8.34 15.55
CA ILE A 193 16.81 9.23 14.48
C ILE A 193 17.91 10.21 14.09
N ASP A 194 18.50 10.93 15.04
CA ASP A 194 19.53 11.94 14.78
C ASP A 194 20.77 11.34 14.12
N ALA A 195 21.16 10.13 14.54
CA ALA A 195 22.32 9.42 13.98
C ALA A 195 22.09 8.96 12.53
N LEU A 196 20.89 8.44 12.22
CA LEU A 196 20.58 7.89 10.89
C LEU A 196 20.02 8.94 9.91
N TYR A 197 19.50 10.04 10.43
CA TYR A 197 18.83 11.11 9.70
C TYR A 197 19.26 12.49 10.25
N PRO A 198 20.49 12.93 9.97
CA PRO A 198 20.99 14.21 10.48
C PRO A 198 20.18 15.44 9.99
N ASP A 199 19.43 15.29 8.90
CA ASP A 199 18.55 16.30 8.33
C ASP A 199 17.05 15.97 8.55
N ASP A 200 16.71 15.20 9.60
CA ASP A 200 15.30 14.86 9.89
C ASP A 200 14.45 16.11 10.12
N GLN A 201 13.28 16.15 9.48
CA GLN A 201 12.28 17.20 9.70
C GLN A 201 10.96 16.64 10.24
N ALA A 202 10.89 15.33 10.45
CA ALA A 202 9.65 14.58 10.61
C ALA A 202 9.23 14.31 12.07
N THR A 203 9.52 15.21 13.00
CA THR A 203 9.09 15.15 14.40
C THR A 203 7.99 16.18 14.70
N GLY A 204 7.49 16.27 15.93
CA GLY A 204 6.53 17.30 16.34
C GLY A 204 5.16 17.22 15.66
N TYR A 205 4.75 16.06 15.18
CA TYR A 205 3.39 15.84 14.69
C TYR A 205 2.41 15.55 15.83
N GLY A 206 1.18 16.02 15.68
CA GLY A 206 0.02 15.66 16.50
C GLY A 206 -0.74 14.44 15.97
N LEU A 207 -1.79 14.05 16.70
CA LEU A 207 -2.78 13.09 16.22
C LEU A 207 -3.58 13.68 15.05
N GLU A 208 -3.91 12.84 14.08
CA GLU A 208 -4.74 13.20 12.91
C GLU A 208 -4.16 14.33 12.04
N GLU A 209 -2.84 14.53 12.09
CA GLU A 209 -2.14 15.46 11.21
C GLU A 209 -1.67 14.79 9.92
N LEU A 210 -1.50 15.59 8.87
CA LEU A 210 -0.97 15.10 7.60
C LEU A 210 0.54 14.89 7.69
N ARG A 211 0.98 13.62 7.75
CA ARG A 211 2.39 13.23 7.71
C ARG A 211 3.01 13.40 6.32
N GLY A 212 2.22 13.20 5.27
CA GLY A 212 2.67 13.24 3.88
C GLY A 212 1.65 12.59 2.96
N ILE A 213 2.08 12.20 1.77
CA ILE A 213 1.23 11.54 0.76
C ILE A 213 1.98 10.39 0.10
N PHE A 214 1.24 9.38 -0.36
CA PHE A 214 1.70 8.55 -1.46
C PHE A 214 1.39 9.24 -2.78
N VAL A 215 2.33 9.20 -3.71
CA VAL A 215 2.17 9.66 -5.09
C VAL A 215 2.24 8.43 -5.98
N VAL A 216 1.21 8.20 -6.78
CA VAL A 216 1.14 7.07 -7.71
C VAL A 216 0.96 7.59 -9.13
N SER A 217 1.92 7.30 -10.00
CA SER A 217 1.91 7.73 -11.39
C SER A 217 1.73 6.54 -12.31
N MET A 218 0.59 6.49 -13.00
CA MET A 218 0.13 5.40 -13.84
C MET A 218 0.11 5.85 -15.31
N GLU A 219 0.40 4.94 -16.23
CA GLU A 219 0.14 5.20 -17.65
C GLU A 219 -1.35 5.41 -17.86
N ALA A 220 -1.71 6.33 -18.74
CA ALA A 220 -3.08 6.35 -19.25
C ALA A 220 -3.25 5.17 -20.22
N GLU A 221 -4.23 4.30 -19.95
CA GLU A 221 -4.86 3.44 -20.96
C GLU A 221 -5.22 4.30 -22.18
N GLY A 222 -4.70 3.89 -23.33
CA GLY A 222 -4.89 4.58 -24.61
C GLY A 222 -6.21 4.25 -25.29
#